data_AF-A0A345NZS0-F1
#
_entry.id   AF-A0A345NZS0-F1
#
_cell.length_a   1.000
_cell.length_b   1.000
_cell.length_c   1.000
_cell.angle_alpha   90.00
_cell.angle_beta   90.00
_cell.angle_gamma   90.00
#
_symmetry.space_group_name_H-M   'P 1'
#
loop_
_entity.id
_entity.type
_entity.pdbx_description
1 polymer ?
#
loop_
_entity_poly.entity_id
_entity_poly.type
_entity_poly.pdbx_seq_one_letter_code
_entity_poly.pdbx_strand_id
1 'polypeptide(L)' 'MLINREDVREEILECIRTIHKESDGRYGALKIHKKLLELGYCVSLKCVKLLKGRNGIQSIITKNIVQLLQTAR' A
#
# COMPACT_ATOMS: atom_id res chain seq x y z
N MET A 1 -28.06 -2.12 -8.92
CA MET A 1 -26.77 -1.81 -9.57
C MET A 1 -25.69 -2.64 -8.90
N LEU A 2 -25.33 -3.78 -9.50
CA LEU A 2 -24.21 -4.58 -9.02
C LEU A 2 -22.95 -3.84 -9.44
N ILE A 3 -22.35 -3.08 -8.52
CA ILE A 3 -21.02 -2.52 -8.71
C ILE A 3 -20.10 -3.71 -8.96
N ASN A 4 -19.62 -3.85 -10.20
CA ASN A 4 -18.74 -4.95 -10.58
C ASN A 4 -17.50 -4.87 -9.69
N ARG A 5 -17.13 -6.02 -9.11
CA ARG A 5 -15.97 -6.13 -8.21
C ARG A 5 -14.65 -5.76 -8.90
N GLU A 6 -14.67 -5.58 -10.22
CA GLU A 6 -13.52 -5.27 -11.05
C GLU A 6 -13.24 -3.76 -11.10
N ASP A 7 -14.27 -2.92 -11.33
CA ASP A 7 -14.17 -1.45 -11.32
C ASP A 7 -13.61 -0.94 -9.98
N VAL A 8 -14.13 -1.47 -8.87
CA VAL A 8 -13.68 -1.09 -7.52
C VAL A 8 -12.19 -1.38 -7.31
N ARG A 9 -11.64 -2.43 -7.93
CA ARG A 9 -10.21 -2.76 -7.80
C ARG A 9 -9.34 -1.77 -8.56
N GLU A 10 -9.79 -1.31 -9.72
CA GLU A 10 -9.07 -0.33 -10.52
C GLU A 10 -9.07 1.04 -9.83
N GLU A 11 -10.21 1.47 -9.30
CA GLU A 11 -10.32 2.72 -8.51
C GLU A 11 -9.41 2.71 -7.27
N ILE A 12 -9.39 1.59 -6.52
CA ILE A 12 -8.49 1.43 -5.37
C ILE A 12 -7.02 1.48 -5.82
N LEU A 13 -6.70 0.87 -6.96
CA LEU A 13 -5.34 0.86 -7.48
C LEU A 13 -4.87 2.27 -7.87
N GLU A 14 -5.74 3.04 -8.52
CA GLU A 14 -5.47 4.41 -8.90
C GLU A 14 -5.27 5.29 -7.66
N CYS A 15 -6.14 5.16 -6.65
CA CYS A 15 -5.98 5.82 -5.35
C CYS A 15 -4.63 5.48 -4.70
N ILE A 16 -4.24 4.20 -4.68
CA ILE A 16 -2.95 3.75 -4.16
C ILE A 16 -1.80 4.41 -4.91
N ARG A 17 -1.87 4.49 -6.25
CA ARG A 17 -0.86 5.14 -7.09
C ARG A 17 -0.75 6.63 -6.81
N THR A 18 -1.88 7.33 -6.70
CA THR A 18 -1.94 8.76 -6.39
C THR A 18 -1.31 9.05 -5.03
N ILE A 19 -1.74 8.34 -3.98
CA ILE A 19 -1.18 8.49 -2.62
C ILE A 19 0.33 8.17 -2.63
N HIS A 20 0.74 7.13 -3.36
CA HIS A 20 2.14 6.73 -3.44
C HIS A 20 3.00 7.78 -4.16
N LYS A 21 2.49 8.39 -5.24
CA LYS A 21 3.17 9.45 -6.00
C LYS A 21 3.23 10.76 -5.22
N GLU A 22 2.13 11.16 -4.57
CA GLU A 22 2.09 12.34 -3.70
C GLU A 22 3.12 12.25 -2.57
N SER A 23 3.34 11.03 -2.08
CA SER A 23 4.31 10.77 -1.01
C SER A 23 5.73 10.53 -1.50
N ASP A 24 6.01 10.73 -2.80
CA ASP A 24 7.31 10.47 -3.41
C ASP A 24 7.83 9.05 -3.08
N GLY A 25 6.92 8.07 -3.10
CA GLY A 25 7.24 6.68 -2.78
C GLY A 25 7.55 6.36 -1.30
N ARG A 26 7.46 7.34 -0.40
CA ARG A 26 7.79 7.18 1.04
C ARG A 26 6.77 6.34 1.79
N TYR A 27 5.51 6.34 1.36
CA TYR A 27 4.45 5.67 2.10
C TYR A 27 4.41 4.16 1.82
N GLY A 28 4.62 3.40 2.90
CA GLY A 28 4.44 1.96 2.94
C GLY A 28 2.97 1.55 2.91
N ALA A 29 2.73 0.23 2.80
CA ALA A 29 1.38 -0.33 2.72
C ALA A 29 0.49 0.07 3.92
N LEU A 30 1.06 0.24 5.11
CA LEU A 30 0.31 0.63 6.31
C LEU A 30 -0.24 2.06 6.22
N LYS A 31 0.55 3.02 5.74
CA LYS A 31 0.16 4.43 5.68
C LYS A 31 -0.83 4.68 4.54
N ILE A 32 -0.62 3.99 3.41
CA ILE A 32 -1.58 3.96 2.29
C ILE A 32 -2.92 3.37 2.75
N HIS A 33 -2.90 2.26 3.50
CA HIS A 33 -4.13 1.66 4.04
C HIS A 33 -4.89 2.61 4.97
N LYS A 34 -4.19 3.32 5.87
CA LYS A 34 -4.82 4.35 6.71
C LYS A 34 -5.48 5.45 5.88
N LYS A 35 -4.81 5.94 4.84
CA LYS A 35 -5.39 6.96 3.95
C LYS A 35 -6.60 6.45 3.16
N LEU A 36 -6.57 5.20 2.71
CA LEU A 36 -7.73 4.56 2.08
C LEU A 36 -8.93 4.49 3.05
N LEU A 37 -8.70 4.16 4.31
CA LEU A 37 -9.76 4.17 5.33
C LEU A 37 -10.31 5.58 5.59
N GLU A 38 -9.45 6.60 5.65
CA GLU A 38 -9.88 8.01 5.77
C GLU A 38 -10.73 8.47 4.58
N LEU A 39 -10.47 7.95 3.39
CA LEU A 39 -11.24 8.21 2.17
C LEU A 39 -12.55 7.38 2.10
N GLY A 40 -12.83 6.55 3.11
CA GLY A 40 -14.05 5.73 3.18
C GLY A 40 -13.95 4.37 2.49
N TYR A 41 -12.77 3.97 1.99
CA TYR A 41 -12.58 2.66 1.39
C TYR A 41 -12.40 1.57 2.44
N CYS A 42 -13.32 0.61 2.46
CA CYS A 42 -13.27 -0.53 3.36
C CYS A 42 -12.37 -1.66 2.81
N VAL A 43 -11.05 -1.42 2.77
CA VAL A 43 -10.06 -2.36 2.22
C VAL A 43 -9.15 -2.92 3.30
N SER A 44 -8.93 -4.24 3.31
CA SER A 44 -7.99 -4.85 4.26
C SER A 44 -6.53 -4.55 3.91
N LEU A 45 -5.67 -4.41 4.92
CA LEU A 45 -4.21 -4.26 4.73
C LEU A 45 -3.61 -5.37 3.85
N LYS A 46 -4.14 -6.60 3.92
CA LYS A 46 -3.74 -7.72 3.07
C LYS A 46 -4.01 -7.43 1.58
N CYS A 47 -5.15 -6.82 1.25
CA CYS A 47 -5.44 -6.40 -0.13
C CYS A 47 -4.47 -5.33 -0.60
N VAL A 48 -4.18 -4.32 0.23
CA VAL A 48 -3.22 -3.27 -0.12
C VAL A 48 -1.82 -3.83 -0.37
N LYS A 49 -1.37 -4.79 0.47
CA LYS A 49 -0.09 -5.50 0.26
C LYS A 49 -0.08 -6.31 -1.05
N LEU A 50 -1.16 -7.03 -1.35
CA LEU A 50 -1.28 -7.81 -2.59
C LEU A 50 -1.30 -6.92 -3.83
N LEU A 51 -2.07 -5.83 -3.80
CA LEU A 51 -2.13 -4.85 -4.90
C LEU A 51 -0.78 -4.17 -5.11
N LYS A 52 -0.12 -3.72 -4.03
CA LYS A 52 1.26 -3.20 -4.13
C LYS A 52 2.20 -4.23 -4.76
N GLY A 53 2.16 -5.48 -4.29
CA GLY A 53 3.03 -6.55 -4.78
C GLY A 53 2.80 -6.89 -6.25
N ARG A 54 1.54 -7.06 -6.67
CA ARG A 54 1.18 -7.37 -8.06
C ARG A 54 1.51 -6.23 -9.03
N ASN A 55 1.47 -4.99 -8.56
CA ASN A 55 1.69 -3.81 -9.39
C ASN A 55 3.09 -3.20 -9.21
N GLY A 56 4.01 -3.89 -8.53
CA GLY A 56 5.41 -3.45 -8.37
C GLY A 56 5.59 -2.17 -7.53
N ILE A 57 4.57 -1.77 -6.75
CA ILE A 57 4.58 -0.53 -5.97
C ILE A 57 5.34 -0.79 -4.66
N GLN A 58 6.64 -0.50 -4.65
CA GLN A 58 7.50 -0.69 -3.49
C GLN A 58 7.69 0.62 -2.72
N SER A 59 7.81 0.55 -1.40
CA SER A 59 8.12 1.75 -0.59
C SER A 59 9.62 2.01 -0.69
N ILE A 60 10.02 3.27 -0.89
CA ILE A 60 11.44 3.66 -0.88
C ILE A 60 12.04 3.45 0.51
N ILE A 61 11.23 3.64 1.56
CA ILE A 61 11.60 3.31 2.94
C ILE A 61 11.56 1.79 3.10
N THR A 62 12.65 1.13 2.71
CA THR A 62 12.96 -0.24 3.12
C THR A 62 13.39 -0.21 4.58
N LYS A 63 12.68 -0.95 5.43
CA LYS A 63 13.14 -1.18 6.80
C LYS A 63 14.44 -1.97 6.69
N ASN A 64 15.57 -1.32 6.99
CA ASN A 64 16.87 -1.98 7.01
C ASN A 64 16.90 -2.97 8.20
N ILE A 65 16.47 -4.21 7.93
CA ILE A 65 16.43 -5.32 8.91
C ILE A 65 17.85 -5.86 9.21
N VAL A 66 18.90 -5.33 8.58
CA VAL A 66 20.27 -5.86 8.71
C VAL A 66 20.96 -5.44 10.02
N GLN A 67 20.47 -4.43 10.75
CA GLN A 67 21.16 -3.91 11.94
C GLN A 67 20.82 -4.59 13.28
N LEU A 68 19.77 -5.43 13.36
CA LEU A 68 19.36 -6.04 14.63
C LEU A 68 19.96 -7.44 14.90
N LEU A 69 20.52 -8.10 13.88
CA LEU A 69 21.09 -9.45 14.00
C LEU A 69 22.62 -9.46 14.17
N GLN A 70 23.27 -8.29 14.16
CA GLN A 70 24.74 -8.19 14.29
C GLN A 70 25.21 -7.90 15.72
N THR A 71 24.32 -7.54 16.65
CA THR A 71 24.68 -7.18 18.05
C THR A 71 24.49 -8.34 19.04
N ALA A 72 24.08 -9.51 18.56
CA ALA A 72 23.89 -10.71 19.38
C ALA A 72 24.94 -11.79 19.08
N ARG A 73 26.18 -11.37 18.79
CA ARG A 73 27.33 -12.27 18.58
C ARG A 73 28.30 -12.16 19.74
#